data_AF-A0A1M6Z0T0-F1
#
_entry.id   AF-A0A1M6Z0T0-F1
#
_cell.length_a   1.000
_cell.length_b   1.000
_cell.length_c   1.000
_cell.angle_alpha   90.00
_cell.angle_beta   90.00
_cell.angle_gamma   90.00
#
_symmetry.space_group_name_H-M   'P 1'
#
loop_
_entity.id
_entity.type
_entity.pdbx_description
1 polymer ?
#
loop_
_entity_poly.entity_id
_entity_poly.type
_entity_poly.pdbx_seq_one_letter_code
_entity_poly.pdbx_strand_id
1 'polypeptide(L)'
;MRVLIFISIISYCLILLMGMMVPVPFILWLIGNIIQFGNIEQLFAIIGIIGIALNFMSWKKDILKSIISFIMMILPIANRLLQLPLENFNYGGFIIPFIIFLTSYSLLIILKFIKLKPI
;
A
#
# COMPACT_ATOMS: atom_id res chain seq x y z
N MET A 1 -9.42 6.53 14.54
CA MET A 1 -8.65 5.38 13.98
C MET A 1 -9.27 4.79 12.72
N ARG A 2 -10.56 4.37 12.72
CA ARG A 2 -11.20 3.79 11.53
C ARG A 2 -11.17 4.69 10.29
N VAL A 3 -11.39 6.00 10.46
CA VAL A 3 -11.32 6.99 9.37
C VAL A 3 -9.94 7.02 8.69
N LEU A 4 -8.85 6.96 9.46
CA LEU A 4 -7.49 6.93 8.91
C LEU A 4 -7.20 5.64 8.13
N ILE A 5 -7.77 4.51 8.54
CA ILE A 5 -7.70 3.25 7.78
C ILE A 5 -8.37 3.45 6.42
N PHE A 6 -9.59 3.98 6.40
CA PHE A 6 -10.32 4.23 5.14
C PHE A 6 -9.58 5.20 4.24
N ILE A 7 -9.10 6.34 4.76
CA ILE A 7 -8.32 7.31 3.98
C ILE A 7 -7.06 6.65 3.39
N SER A 8 -6.34 5.86 4.19
CA SER A 8 -5.11 5.20 3.73
C SER A 8 -5.41 4.16 2.65
N ILE A 9 -6.43 3.32 2.84
CA ILE A 9 -6.80 2.28 1.88
C ILE A 9 -7.34 2.90 0.59
N ILE A 10 -8.20 3.91 0.68
CA ILE A 10 -8.74 4.59 -0.50
C ILE A 10 -7.61 5.25 -1.28
N SER A 11 -6.71 5.96 -0.60
CA SER A 11 -5.55 6.59 -1.23
C SER A 11 -4.66 5.53 -1.88
N TYR A 12 -4.41 4.42 -1.19
CA TYR A 12 -3.70 3.28 -1.77
C TYR A 12 -4.40 2.75 -3.03
N CYS A 13 -5.71 2.54 -3.01
CA CYS A 13 -6.48 2.12 -4.17
C CYS A 13 -6.43 3.13 -5.33
N LEU A 14 -6.32 4.43 -5.06
CA LEU A 14 -6.11 5.45 -6.09
C LEU A 14 -4.74 5.32 -6.75
N ILE A 15 -3.68 5.04 -5.97
CA ILE A 15 -2.37 4.63 -6.50
C ILE A 15 -2.54 3.40 -7.40
N LEU A 16 -3.34 2.41 -6.97
CA LEU A 16 -3.63 1.22 -7.75
C LEU A 16 -4.37 1.54 -9.06
N LEU A 17 -5.20 2.58 -9.12
CA LEU A 17 -6.06 2.86 -10.29
C LEU A 17 -5.38 3.77 -11.33
N MET A 18 -4.61 4.77 -10.90
CA MET A 18 -4.10 5.84 -11.77
C MET A 18 -2.58 6.01 -11.70
N GLY A 19 -1.89 5.02 -11.15
CA GLY A 19 -0.53 5.16 -10.69
C GLY A 19 0.57 5.35 -11.74
N MET A 20 0.32 5.06 -13.02
CA MET A 20 1.36 5.13 -14.05
C MET A 20 0.82 5.82 -15.31
N MET A 21 1.70 6.50 -16.05
CA MET A 21 1.42 6.98 -17.41
C MET A 21 1.29 5.83 -18.43
N VAL A 22 1.67 4.61 -18.04
CA VAL A 22 1.46 3.37 -18.80
C VAL A 22 -0.05 3.02 -18.76
N PRO A 23 -0.66 2.52 -19.86
CA PRO A 23 -2.12 2.31 -19.96
C PRO A 23 -2.70 1.25 -19.01
N VAL A 24 -1.89 0.66 -18.13
CA VAL A 24 -2.30 -0.41 -17.22
C VAL A 24 -2.34 0.13 -15.79
N PRO A 25 -3.54 0.35 -15.23
CA PRO A 25 -3.73 0.57 -13.80
C PRO A 25 -2.91 -0.40 -12.97
N PHE A 26 -2.24 0.10 -11.93
CA PHE A 26 -1.42 -0.71 -11.05
C PHE A 26 -2.19 -1.88 -10.36
N ILE A 27 -3.53 -1.81 -10.26
CA ILE A 27 -4.39 -2.93 -9.87
C ILE A 27 -4.37 -4.07 -10.89
N LEU A 28 -4.45 -3.75 -12.18
CA LEU A 28 -4.36 -4.74 -13.26
C LEU A 28 -2.95 -5.32 -13.33
N TRP A 29 -1.94 -4.52 -13.00
CA TRP A 29 -0.59 -5.04 -12.82
C TRP A 29 -0.50 -6.03 -11.65
N LEU A 30 -1.07 -5.72 -10.48
CA LEU A 30 -1.08 -6.66 -9.35
C LEU A 30 -1.76 -7.98 -9.74
N ILE A 31 -2.97 -7.92 -10.30
CA ILE A 31 -3.73 -9.11 -10.70
C ILE A 31 -2.98 -9.91 -11.78
N GLY A 32 -2.46 -9.22 -12.80
CA GLY A 32 -1.73 -9.85 -13.89
C GLY A 32 -0.47 -10.59 -13.41
N ASN A 33 0.27 -10.01 -12.46
CA ASN A 33 1.51 -10.63 -11.96
C ASN A 33 1.25 -11.80 -11.03
N ILE A 34 0.12 -11.86 -10.31
CA ILE A 34 -0.24 -13.04 -9.50
C ILE A 34 -0.31 -14.31 -10.33
N ILE A 35 -0.81 -14.20 -11.57
CA ILE A 35 -1.08 -15.34 -12.46
C ILE A 35 0.17 -15.74 -13.25
N GLN A 36 1.18 -14.85 -13.32
CA GLN A 36 2.43 -15.08 -14.04
C GLN A 36 3.47 -15.76 -13.13
N PHE A 37 3.42 -17.09 -13.09
CA PHE A 37 4.31 -17.90 -12.26
C PHE A 37 5.78 -17.81 -12.67
N GLY A 38 6.67 -17.79 -11.67
CA GLY A 38 8.13 -17.77 -11.87
C GLY A 38 8.73 -16.38 -11.99
N ASN A 39 7.93 -15.33 -11.80
CA ASN A 39 8.37 -13.95 -11.85
C ASN A 39 8.52 -13.34 -10.44
N ILE A 40 9.59 -12.59 -10.17
CA ILE A 40 9.76 -11.84 -8.92
C ILE A 40 8.66 -10.79 -8.70
N GLU A 41 8.08 -10.24 -9.79
CA GLU A 41 6.95 -9.32 -9.70
C GLU A 41 5.70 -9.98 -9.08
N GLN A 42 5.52 -11.30 -9.26
CA GLN A 42 4.44 -12.07 -8.64
C GLN A 42 4.51 -12.00 -7.11
N LEU A 43 5.72 -12.11 -6.56
CA LEU A 43 5.94 -12.06 -5.11
C LEU A 43 5.52 -10.71 -4.54
N PHE A 44 5.95 -9.61 -5.18
CA PHE A 44 5.55 -8.27 -4.77
C PHE A 44 4.03 -8.05 -4.88
N ALA A 45 3.40 -8.59 -5.92
CA ALA A 45 1.96 -8.48 -6.09
C ALA A 45 1.17 -9.22 -4.99
N ILE A 46 1.57 -10.45 -4.67
CA ILE A 46 0.98 -11.24 -3.58
C ILE A 46 1.17 -10.52 -2.24
N ILE A 47 2.37 -10.03 -1.96
CA ILE A 47 2.69 -9.29 -0.74
C ILE A 47 1.79 -8.05 -0.61
N GLY A 48 1.64 -7.26 -1.68
CA GLY A 48 0.76 -6.09 -1.69
C GLY A 48 -0.68 -6.41 -1.31
N ILE A 49 -1.24 -7.47 -1.90
CA ILE A 49 -2.62 -7.89 -1.65
C ILE A 49 -2.81 -8.41 -0.24
N ILE A 50 -1.86 -9.20 0.28
CA ILE A 50 -1.88 -9.63 1.68
C ILE A 50 -1.83 -8.40 2.60
N GLY A 51 -0.99 -7.41 2.28
CA GLY A 51 -0.91 -6.15 3.02
C GLY A 51 -2.26 -5.42 3.10
N ILE A 52 -3.00 -5.35 1.98
CA ILE A 52 -4.36 -4.80 1.95
C ILE A 52 -5.30 -5.64 2.82
N ALA A 53 -5.33 -6.95 2.62
CA ALA A 53 -6.23 -7.88 3.31
C ALA A 53 -6.06 -7.83 4.85
N LEU A 54 -4.83 -7.67 5.33
CA LEU A 54 -4.53 -7.56 6.76
C LEU A 54 -5.22 -6.36 7.43
N ASN A 55 -5.57 -5.30 6.69
CA ASN A 55 -6.32 -4.18 7.27
C ASN A 55 -7.76 -4.54 7.65
N PHE A 56 -8.32 -5.58 7.05
CA PHE A 56 -9.69 -6.05 7.29
C PHE A 56 -9.76 -7.18 8.33
N MET A 57 -8.61 -7.76 8.71
CA MET A 57 -8.55 -8.85 9.70
C MET A 57 -8.37 -8.34 11.13
N SER A 58 -8.95 -9.05 12.10
CA SER A 58 -8.74 -8.81 13.53
C SER A 58 -7.49 -9.54 14.04
N TRP A 59 -6.59 -8.83 14.73
CA TRP A 59 -5.46 -9.43 15.47
C TRP A 59 -5.39 -8.92 16.90
N LYS A 60 -4.89 -9.75 17.81
CA LYS A 60 -4.66 -9.40 19.23
C LYS A 60 -3.67 -8.23 19.37
N LYS A 61 -2.59 -8.20 18.57
CA LYS A 61 -1.59 -7.12 18.55
C LYS A 61 -1.85 -6.18 17.36
N ASP A 62 -2.83 -5.29 17.51
CA ASP A 62 -3.32 -4.45 16.41
C ASP A 62 -2.28 -3.44 15.87
N ILE A 63 -1.26 -3.08 16.66
CA ILE A 63 -0.13 -2.28 16.16
C ILE A 63 0.79 -3.07 15.23
N LEU A 64 1.11 -4.30 15.62
CA LEU A 64 2.06 -5.16 14.92
C LEU A 64 1.45 -5.55 13.56
N LYS A 65 0.13 -5.78 13.54
CA LYS A 65 -0.67 -5.90 12.32
C LYS A 65 -0.46 -4.73 11.37
N SER A 66 -0.60 -3.50 11.88
CA SER A 66 -0.50 -2.30 11.05
C SER A 66 0.92 -2.07 10.53
N ILE A 67 1.95 -2.33 11.33
CA ILE A 67 3.33 -2.23 10.85
C ILE A 67 3.59 -3.23 9.71
N ILE A 68 3.18 -4.50 9.90
CA ILE A 68 3.35 -5.54 8.86
C ILE A 68 2.56 -5.17 7.60
N SER A 69 1.29 -4.78 7.74
CA SER A 69 0.44 -4.38 6.62
C SER A 69 1.03 -3.20 5.86
N PHE A 70 1.56 -2.20 6.57
CA PHE A 70 2.20 -1.03 5.95
C PHE A 70 3.42 -1.42 5.10
N ILE A 71 4.33 -2.22 5.67
CA ILE A 71 5.52 -2.71 4.97
C ILE A 71 5.10 -3.48 3.72
N MET A 72 4.15 -4.41 3.86
CA MET A 72 3.64 -5.22 2.74
C MET A 72 3.00 -4.37 1.63
N MET A 73 2.28 -3.30 1.97
CA MET A 73 1.69 -2.39 0.97
C MET A 73 2.73 -1.48 0.31
N ILE A 74 3.79 -1.08 1.01
CA ILE A 74 4.88 -0.27 0.43
C ILE A 74 5.74 -1.09 -0.54
N LEU A 75 6.03 -2.35 -0.23
CA LEU A 75 6.92 -3.21 -1.02
C LEU A 75 6.65 -3.19 -2.55
N PRO A 76 5.42 -3.45 -3.03
CA PRO A 76 5.14 -3.41 -4.47
C PRO A 76 5.27 -2.01 -5.07
N ILE A 77 4.97 -0.95 -4.31
CA ILE A 77 5.16 0.44 -4.75
C ILE A 77 6.66 0.76 -4.90
N ALA A 78 7.46 0.39 -3.89
CA ALA A 78 8.89 0.60 -3.90
C ALA A 78 9.56 -0.15 -5.06
N ASN A 79 9.15 -1.40 -5.30
CA ASN A 79 9.64 -2.16 -6.46
C ASN A 79 9.34 -1.43 -7.78
N ARG A 80 8.15 -0.84 -7.94
CA ARG A 80 7.83 -0.06 -9.13
C ARG A 80 8.66 1.21 -9.29
N LEU A 81 8.90 1.92 -8.19
CA LEU A 81 9.74 3.11 -8.19
C LEU A 81 11.21 2.80 -8.52
N LEU A 82 11.67 1.57 -8.28
CA LEU A 82 13.00 1.11 -8.70
C LEU A 82 13.05 0.71 -10.18
N GLN A 83 11.94 0.19 -10.73
CA GLN A 83 11.87 -0.28 -12.11
C GLN A 83 11.61 0.83 -13.13
N LEU A 84 10.94 1.91 -12.72
CA LEU A 84 10.50 2.98 -13.62
C LEU A 84 11.01 4.35 -13.15
N PRO A 85 11.44 5.24 -14.06
CA PRO A 85 11.77 6.60 -13.70
C PRO A 85 10.55 7.34 -13.15
N LEU A 86 10.77 8.27 -12.21
CA LEU A 86 9.71 9.03 -11.54
C LEU A 86 8.84 9.84 -12.52
N GLU A 87 9.39 10.21 -13.66
CA GLU A 87 8.71 10.91 -14.75
C GLU A 87 7.52 10.12 -15.33
N ASN A 88 7.54 8.79 -15.23
CA ASN A 88 6.48 7.92 -15.72
C ASN A 88 5.27 7.83 -14.78
N PHE A 89 5.33 8.47 -13.62
CA PHE A 89 4.26 8.45 -12.63
C PHE A 89 3.41 9.71 -12.75
N ASN A 90 2.09 9.54 -12.87
CA ASN A 90 1.19 10.68 -12.93
C ASN A 90 1.20 11.45 -11.60
N TYR A 91 1.47 12.76 -11.63
CA TYR A 91 1.58 13.56 -10.41
C TYR A 91 0.27 13.53 -9.57
N GLY A 92 -0.88 13.66 -10.22
CA GLY A 92 -2.19 13.59 -9.56
C GLY A 92 -2.66 12.18 -9.24
N GLY A 93 -2.36 11.21 -10.11
CA GLY A 93 -2.84 9.82 -10.03
C GLY A 93 -1.96 8.89 -9.19
N PHE A 94 -0.71 9.27 -8.93
CA PHE A 94 0.23 8.47 -8.16
C PHE A 94 0.85 9.24 -7.00
N ILE A 95 1.48 10.39 -7.27
CA ILE A 95 2.30 11.08 -6.27
C ILE A 95 1.44 11.61 -5.12
N ILE A 96 0.35 12.32 -5.43
CA ILE A 96 -0.58 12.82 -4.41
C ILE A 96 -1.18 11.66 -3.58
N PRO A 97 -1.80 10.63 -4.18
CA PRO A 97 -2.31 9.48 -3.43
C PRO A 97 -1.23 8.75 -2.60
N PHE A 98 0.00 8.65 -3.11
CA PHE A 98 1.10 8.01 -2.41
C PHE A 98 1.53 8.79 -1.17
N ILE A 99 1.65 10.11 -1.25
CA ILE A 99 1.96 10.96 -0.09
C ILE A 99 0.85 10.87 0.94
N ILE A 100 -0.42 10.92 0.52
CA ILE A 100 -1.55 10.79 1.44
C ILE A 100 -1.51 9.43 2.14
N PHE A 101 -1.32 8.33 1.39
CA PHE A 101 -1.18 6.99 1.95
C PHE A 101 -0.04 6.91 2.97
N LEU A 102 1.15 7.41 2.63
CA LEU A 102 2.32 7.33 3.49
C LEU A 102 2.10 8.08 4.81
N THR A 103 1.55 9.29 4.72
CA THR A 103 1.31 10.15 5.89
C THR A 103 0.18 9.63 6.76
N SER A 104 -0.97 9.25 6.17
CA SER A 104 -2.13 8.78 6.92
C SER A 104 -1.87 7.43 7.60
N TYR A 105 -1.17 6.52 6.94
CA TYR A 105 -0.85 5.21 7.50
C TYR A 105 0.22 5.32 8.60
N SER A 106 1.25 6.14 8.41
CA SER A 106 2.25 6.41 9.45
C SER A 106 1.62 7.03 10.70
N LEU A 107 0.72 8.00 10.51
CA LEU A 107 -0.03 8.62 11.62
C LEU A 107 -0.92 7.60 12.35
N LEU A 108 -1.52 6.65 11.63
CA LEU A 108 -2.26 5.54 12.23
C LEU A 108 -1.37 4.66 13.12
N ILE A 109 -0.17 4.30 12.68
CA ILE A 109 0.77 3.50 13.48
C ILE A 109 1.18 4.27 14.74
N ILE A 110 1.50 5.56 14.61
CA ILE A 110 1.88 6.42 15.74
C ILE A 110 0.75 6.49 16.78
N LEU A 111 -0.50 6.76 16.35
CA LEU A 111 -1.64 6.81 17.26
C LEU A 111 -1.89 5.48 17.97
N LYS A 112 -1.70 4.35 17.27
CA LYS A 112 -1.80 3.02 17.89
C LYS A 112 -0.71 2.79 18.92
N PHE A 113 0.51 3.26 18.66
CA PHE A 113 1.63 3.16 19.59
C PHE A 113 1.38 3.98 20.86
N ILE A 114 0.92 5.23 20.71
CA ILE A 114 0.58 6.09 21.85
C ILE A 114 -0.52 5.44 22.70
N LYS A 115 -1.56 4.88 22.09
CA LYS A 115 -2.66 4.22 22.81
C LYS A 115 -2.26 2.95 23.57
N LEU A 116 -1.17 2.30 23.16
CA LEU A 116 -0.64 1.09 23.79
C LEU A 116 0.17 1.37 25.06
N LYS A 117 0.68 2.60 25.25
CA LYS A 117 1.18 3.06 26.54
C LYS A 117 -0.01 3.60 27.35
N PRO A 118 -0.53 2.87 28.36
CA PRO A 118 -1.28 3.55 29.41
C PRO A 118 -0.29 4.48 30.10
N ILE A 119 -0.62 5.78 30.11
CA ILE A 119 0.02 6.74 31.02
C ILE A 119 -0.42 6.38 32.44
#